data_AF-A0A1F5GJ59-F1
#
_entry.id   AF-A0A1F5GJ59-F1
#
_cell.length_a   1.000
_cell.length_b   1.000
_cell.length_c   1.000
_cell.angle_alpha   90.00
_cell.angle_beta   90.00
_cell.angle_gamma   90.00
#
_symmetry.space_group_name_H-M   'P 1'
#
loop_
_entity.id
_entity.type
_entity.pdbx_description
1 polymer ?
#
loop_
_entity_poly.entity_id
_entity_poly.type
_entity_poly.pdbx_seq_one_letter_code
_entity_poly.pdbx_strand_id
1 'polypeptide(L)'
;MQDDILGVFGDEKILGKSMLSDIKEGKNTILIYKARELASKPDRRTLDRLWGNQKSQSQDLEKVRRMIEKSGALSWCEKEKQRLAKKAKGYIKNITADLYYQSILEEVVDFAGSREN
;
A
#
# COMPACT_ATOMS: atom_id res chain seq x y z
N MET A 1 4.83 0.37 -2.47
CA MET A 1 3.35 0.42 -2.64
C MET A 1 2.71 -0.86 -2.18
N GLN A 2 2.98 -2.01 -2.82
CA GLN A 2 2.39 -3.30 -2.38
C GLN A 2 2.75 -3.61 -0.92
N ASP A 3 4.03 -3.49 -0.54
CA ASP A 3 4.47 -3.71 0.84
C ASP A 3 3.79 -2.77 1.84
N ASP A 4 3.60 -1.49 1.48
CA ASP A 4 2.92 -0.51 2.33
C ASP A 4 1.43 -0.86 2.54
N ILE A 5 0.79 -1.44 1.53
CA ILE A 5 -0.59 -1.93 1.60
C ILE A 5 -0.64 -3.18 2.47
N LEU A 6 0.25 -4.15 2.24
CA LEU A 6 0.31 -5.39 3.01
C LEU A 6 0.57 -5.15 4.49
N GLY A 7 1.44 -4.19 4.84
CA GLY A 7 1.72 -3.83 6.23
C GLY A 7 0.50 -3.34 7.00
N VAL A 8 -0.52 -2.78 6.31
CA VAL A 8 -1.73 -2.25 6.94
C VAL A 8 -2.95 -3.17 6.73
N PHE A 9 -3.01 -3.87 5.59
CA PHE A 9 -4.20 -4.56 5.11
C PHE A 9 -4.04 -6.05 4.79
N GLY A 10 -2.83 -6.62 4.88
CA GLY A 10 -2.59 -8.05 4.64
C GLY A 10 -3.31 -9.01 5.60
N ASP A 11 -2.87 -10.27 5.68
CA ASP A 11 -3.37 -11.22 6.66
C ASP A 11 -2.26 -11.59 7.64
N GLU A 12 -2.51 -11.40 8.95
CA GLU A 12 -1.55 -11.76 10.02
C GLU A 12 -1.18 -13.25 9.97
N LYS A 13 -2.10 -14.12 9.53
CA LYS A 13 -1.85 -15.57 9.42
C LYS A 13 -0.84 -15.91 8.34
N ILE A 14 -0.76 -15.09 7.30
CA ILE A 14 0.13 -15.32 6.16
C ILE A 14 1.46 -14.57 6.36
N LEU A 15 1.42 -13.36 6.93
CA LEU A 15 2.60 -12.53 7.17
C LEU A 15 3.39 -12.87 8.45
N GLY A 16 2.83 -13.64 9.37
CA GLY A 16 3.50 -14.14 10.58
C GLY A 16 3.88 -13.06 11.61
N LYS A 17 3.37 -11.83 11.47
CA LYS A 17 3.60 -10.68 12.36
C LYS A 17 2.29 -9.92 12.56
N SER A 18 2.15 -9.20 13.66
CA SER A 18 0.99 -8.32 13.81
C SER A 18 1.09 -7.14 12.85
N MET A 19 0.12 -7.02 11.95
CA MET A 19 0.03 -5.92 10.97
C MET A 19 -0.12 -4.55 11.64
N LEU A 20 -0.57 -4.55 12.88
CA LEU A 20 -0.72 -3.34 13.66
C LEU A 20 0.63 -2.73 14.08
N SER A 21 1.74 -3.44 13.87
CA SER A 21 3.10 -2.95 14.12
C SER A 21 3.55 -1.87 13.12
N ASP A 22 3.20 -1.99 11.83
CA ASP A 22 3.57 -0.99 10.82
C ASP A 22 2.85 0.35 11.05
N ILE A 23 1.61 0.30 11.54
CA ILE A 23 0.86 1.50 11.97
C ILE A 23 1.55 2.19 13.15
N LYS A 24 2.09 1.40 14.10
CA LYS A 24 2.86 1.94 15.24
C LYS A 24 4.21 2.49 14.82
N GLU A 25 4.88 1.88 13.85
CA GLU A 25 6.14 2.39 13.31
C GLU A 25 5.93 3.77 12.67
N GLY A 26 4.78 3.99 12.03
CA GLY A 26 4.37 5.32 11.60
C GLY A 26 5.12 5.87 10.40
N LYS A 27 5.70 4.99 9.57
CA LYS A 27 6.40 5.39 8.34
C LYS A 27 5.52 6.28 7.46
N ASN A 28 6.10 7.34 6.91
CA ASN A 28 5.39 8.26 6.00
C ASN A 28 5.37 7.69 4.58
N THR A 29 4.47 6.73 4.34
CA THR A 29 4.27 6.08 3.04
C THR A 29 3.25 6.84 2.16
N ILE A 30 3.17 6.51 0.88
CA ILE A 30 2.17 7.07 -0.04
C ILE A 30 0.74 6.78 0.45
N LEU A 31 0.52 5.62 1.06
CA LEU A 31 -0.78 5.21 1.59
C LEU A 31 -1.30 6.19 2.65
N ILE A 32 -0.49 6.51 3.67
CA ILE A 32 -0.91 7.46 4.72
C ILE A 32 -0.97 8.89 4.20
N TYR A 33 -0.09 9.27 3.27
CA TYR A 33 -0.17 10.57 2.61
C TYR A 33 -1.53 10.75 1.92
N LYS A 34 -1.96 9.76 1.13
CA LYS A 34 -3.26 9.79 0.45
C LYS A 34 -4.43 9.70 1.40
N ALA A 35 -4.32 8.94 2.48
CA ALA A 35 -5.36 8.91 3.51
C ALA A 35 -5.56 10.29 4.14
N ARG A 36 -4.48 11.01 4.45
CA ARG A 36 -4.55 12.39 4.97
C ARG A 36 -5.11 13.39 3.97
N GLU A 37 -4.78 13.22 2.69
CA GLU A 37 -5.25 14.09 1.60
C GLU A 37 -6.76 13.93 1.37
N LEU A 38 -7.27 12.69 1.39
CA LEU A 38 -8.66 12.37 1.06
C LEU A 38 -9.59 12.35 2.28
N ALA A 39 -9.06 12.27 3.50
CA ALA A 39 -9.87 12.25 4.71
C ALA A 39 -10.56 13.60 5.00
N SER A 40 -11.71 13.51 5.68
CA SER A 40 -12.36 14.68 6.28
C SER A 40 -11.43 15.35 7.31
N LYS A 41 -11.61 16.65 7.60
CA LYS A 41 -10.79 17.35 8.62
C LYS A 41 -10.78 16.64 9.99
N PRO A 42 -11.92 16.17 10.55
CA PRO A 42 -11.93 15.39 11.79
C PRO A 42 -11.18 14.07 11.69
N ASP A 43 -11.35 13.35 10.58
CA ASP A 43 -10.68 12.06 10.36
C ASP A 43 -9.17 12.26 10.22
N ARG A 44 -8.72 13.25 9.45
CA ARG A 44 -7.30 13.59 9.32
C ARG A 44 -6.65 13.88 10.68
N ARG A 45 -7.29 14.69 11.54
CA ARG A 45 -6.77 14.95 12.90
C ARG A 45 -6.64 13.68 13.73
N THR A 46 -7.58 12.76 13.57
CA THR A 46 -7.54 11.48 14.28
C THR A 46 -6.43 10.57 13.74
N LEU A 47 -6.26 10.50 12.41
CA LEU A 47 -5.13 9.81 11.76
C LEU A 47 -3.79 10.37 12.25
N ASP A 48 -3.62 11.69 12.28
CA ASP A 48 -2.39 12.35 12.71
C ASP A 48 -2.05 12.07 14.19
N ARG A 49 -3.06 11.84 15.04
CA ARG A 49 -2.87 11.50 16.45
C ARG A 49 -2.50 10.04 16.69
N LEU A 50 -3.01 9.13 15.86
CA LEU A 50 -2.89 7.68 16.07
C LEU A 50 -1.76 7.06 15.25
N TRP A 51 -1.46 7.60 14.07
CA TRP A 51 -0.40 7.10 13.19
C TRP A 51 0.98 7.29 13.83
N GLY A 52 1.76 6.22 13.96
CA GLY A 52 3.09 6.26 14.59
C GLY A 52 3.06 6.35 16.12
N ASN A 53 1.88 6.24 16.75
CA ASN A 53 1.77 6.32 18.20
C ASN A 53 2.02 4.95 18.83
N GLN A 54 3.18 4.79 19.46
CA GLN A 54 3.59 3.55 20.14
C GLN A 54 2.64 3.13 21.26
N LYS A 55 1.89 4.08 21.85
CA LYS A 55 0.92 3.83 22.93
C LYS A 55 -0.45 3.40 22.41
N SER A 56 -0.69 3.40 21.10
CA SER A 56 -1.98 2.98 20.54
C SER A 56 -2.29 1.52 20.83
N GLN A 57 -3.53 1.28 21.23
CA GLN A 57 -4.05 -0.06 21.49
C GLN A 57 -4.66 -0.66 20.22
N SER A 58 -4.94 -1.97 20.20
CA SER A 58 -5.45 -2.66 19.01
C SER A 58 -6.72 -2.01 18.44
N GLN A 59 -7.59 -1.46 19.30
CA GLN A 59 -8.79 -0.73 18.87
C GLN A 59 -8.47 0.58 18.12
N ASP A 60 -7.42 1.30 18.52
CA ASP A 60 -6.97 2.52 17.83
C ASP A 60 -6.39 2.19 16.46
N LEU A 61 -5.62 1.10 16.37
CA LEU A 61 -4.94 0.68 15.16
C LEU A 61 -5.95 0.19 14.11
N GLU A 62 -6.95 -0.57 14.56
CA GLU A 62 -8.07 -0.98 13.72
C GLU A 62 -8.94 0.22 13.29
N LYS A 63 -9.08 1.24 14.15
CA LYS A 63 -9.72 2.50 13.76
C LYS A 63 -8.94 3.22 12.65
N VAL A 64 -7.61 3.28 12.75
CA VAL A 64 -6.74 3.84 11.70
C VAL A 64 -6.92 3.09 10.38
N ARG A 65 -6.90 1.75 10.40
CA ARG A 65 -7.12 0.92 9.21
C ARG A 65 -8.43 1.27 8.50
N ARG A 66 -9.54 1.30 9.25
CA ARG A 66 -10.87 1.67 8.72
C ARG A 66 -10.91 3.09 8.17
N MET A 67 -10.20 4.02 8.78
CA MET A 67 -10.15 5.41 8.29
C MET A 67 -9.36 5.53 6.99
N ILE A 68 -8.26 4.79 6.84
CA ILE A 68 -7.49 4.72 5.59
C ILE A 68 -8.38 4.13 4.48
N GLU A 69 -9.10 3.04 4.76
CA GLU A 69 -10.02 2.44 3.79
C GLU A 69 -11.16 3.39 3.41
N LYS A 70 -11.86 3.97 4.41
CA LYS A 70 -12.97 4.92 4.21
C LYS A 70 -12.54 6.16 3.43
N SER A 71 -11.31 6.62 3.58
CA SER A 71 -10.78 7.76 2.83
C SER A 71 -10.66 7.49 1.32
N GLY A 72 -10.70 6.22 0.89
CA GLY A 72 -10.46 5.82 -0.49
C GLY A 72 -8.98 5.73 -0.86
N ALA A 73 -8.06 5.95 0.09
CA ALA A 73 -6.62 5.88 -0.15
C ALA A 73 -6.16 4.49 -0.61
N LEU A 74 -6.73 3.41 -0.04
CA LEU A 74 -6.44 2.04 -0.49
C LEU A 74 -6.80 1.86 -1.98
N SER A 75 -8.03 2.22 -2.36
CA SER A 75 -8.47 2.14 -3.75
C SER A 75 -7.63 3.00 -4.69
N TRP A 76 -7.22 4.19 -4.24
CA TRP A 76 -6.32 5.06 -5.00
C TRP A 76 -4.96 4.40 -5.23
N CYS A 77 -4.34 3.84 -4.18
CA CYS A 77 -3.04 3.18 -4.28
C CYS A 77 -3.10 1.95 -5.20
N GLU A 78 -4.18 1.15 -5.13
CA GLU A 78 -4.38 0.00 -6.03
C GLU A 78 -4.48 0.44 -7.50
N LYS A 79 -5.24 1.50 -7.80
CA LYS A 79 -5.32 2.06 -9.15
C LYS A 79 -3.98 2.59 -9.64
N GLU A 80 -3.24 3.28 -8.76
CA GLU A 80 -1.94 3.82 -9.11
C GLU A 80 -0.90 2.71 -9.36
N LYS A 81 -0.95 1.63 -8.58
CA LYS A 81 -0.14 0.42 -8.81
C LYS A 81 -0.41 -0.17 -10.20
N GLN A 82 -1.68 -0.36 -10.57
CA GLN A 82 -2.06 -0.85 -11.90
C GLN A 82 -1.59 0.09 -13.02
N ARG A 83 -1.72 1.41 -12.82
CA ARG A 83 -1.26 2.42 -13.77
C ARG A 83 0.25 2.34 -13.98
N LEU A 84 1.02 2.21 -12.90
CA LEU A 84 2.47 2.09 -12.94
C LEU A 84 2.91 0.77 -13.59
N ALA A 85 2.25 -0.34 -13.29
CA ALA A 85 2.51 -1.64 -13.94
C ALA A 85 2.29 -1.56 -15.45
N LYS A 86 1.16 -1.00 -15.89
CA LYS A 86 0.90 -0.78 -17.32
C LYS A 86 1.95 0.12 -17.97
N LYS A 87 2.37 1.18 -17.28
CA LYS A 87 3.41 2.09 -17.77
C LYS A 87 4.76 1.37 -17.90
N ALA A 88 5.14 0.56 -16.91
CA ALA A 88 6.37 -0.23 -16.93
C ALA A 88 6.39 -1.21 -18.11
N LYS A 89 5.30 -1.97 -18.32
CA LYS A 89 5.17 -2.87 -19.48
C LYS A 89 5.30 -2.12 -20.81
N GLY A 90 4.72 -0.93 -20.92
CA GLY A 90 4.86 -0.07 -22.10
C GLY A 90 6.30 0.34 -22.44
N TYR A 91 7.23 0.30 -21.47
CA TYR A 91 8.65 0.61 -21.69
C TYR A 91 9.52 -0.61 -22.01
N ILE A 92 9.04 -1.83 -21.80
CA ILE A 92 9.83 -3.06 -21.99
C ILE A 92 10.36 -3.17 -23.43
N LYS A 93 9.55 -2.80 -24.41
CA LYS A 93 9.95 -2.73 -25.83
C LYS A 93 11.12 -1.78 -26.13
N ASN A 94 11.39 -0.83 -25.24
CA ASN A 94 12.53 0.08 -25.36
C ASN A 94 13.80 -0.50 -24.74
N ILE A 95 13.69 -1.56 -23.94
CA ILE A 95 14.81 -2.25 -23.27
C ILE A 95 15.34 -3.36 -24.19
N THR A 96 14.45 -4.13 -24.80
CA THR A 96 14.82 -5.26 -25.66
C THR A 96 13.79 -5.49 -26.76
N ALA A 97 14.26 -5.91 -27.94
CA ALA A 97 13.41 -6.36 -29.05
C ALA A 97 13.11 -7.87 -29.01
N ASP A 98 13.82 -8.62 -28.16
CA ASP A 98 13.65 -10.08 -28.02
C ASP A 98 12.40 -10.41 -27.19
N LEU A 99 11.44 -11.09 -27.80
CA LEU A 99 10.15 -11.40 -27.21
C LEU A 99 10.24 -12.31 -25.97
N TYR A 100 11.26 -13.19 -25.88
CA TYR A 100 11.46 -14.03 -24.70
C TYR A 100 11.86 -13.19 -23.49
N TYR A 101 12.76 -12.23 -23.67
CA TYR A 101 13.13 -11.32 -22.58
C TYR A 101 12.00 -10.33 -22.24
N GLN A 102 11.19 -9.92 -23.23
CA GLN A 102 10.01 -9.10 -22.95
C GLN A 102 9.02 -9.84 -22.04
N SER A 103 8.72 -11.12 -22.32
CA SER A 103 7.77 -11.88 -21.50
C SER A 103 8.25 -12.05 -20.06
N ILE A 104 9.54 -12.36 -19.85
CA ILE A 104 10.11 -12.45 -18.50
C ILE A 104 9.98 -11.12 -17.74
N LEU A 105 10.29 -9.99 -18.39
CA LEU A 105 10.17 -8.68 -17.74
C LEU A 105 8.71 -8.33 -17.42
N GLU A 106 7.76 -8.73 -18.26
CA GLU A 106 6.33 -8.55 -17.99
C GLU A 106 5.87 -9.35 -16.76
N GLU A 107 6.33 -10.61 -16.64
CA GLU A 107 6.07 -11.47 -15.48
C GLU A 107 6.62 -10.86 -14.18
N VAL A 108 7.84 -10.29 -14.23
CA VAL A 108 8.44 -9.60 -13.07
C VAL A 108 7.60 -8.40 -12.64
N VAL A 109 7.08 -7.62 -13.60
CA VAL A 109 6.20 -6.48 -13.30
C VAL A 109 4.91 -6.94 -12.65
N ASP A 110 4.29 -8.00 -13.16
CA ASP A 110 3.06 -8.56 -12.59
C ASP A 110 3.31 -9.08 -11.17
N PHE A 111 4.36 -9.87 -10.97
CA PHE A 111 4.73 -10.41 -9.67
C PHE A 111 4.96 -9.31 -8.63
N ALA A 112 5.67 -8.23 -8.99
CA ALA A 112 5.89 -7.11 -8.09
C ALA A 112 4.59 -6.38 -7.70
N GLY A 113 3.56 -6.43 -8.56
CA GLY A 113 2.27 -5.77 -8.36
C GLY A 113 1.19 -6.63 -7.68
N SER A 114 1.31 -7.95 -7.71
CA SER A 114 0.26 -8.87 -7.25
C SER A 114 0.66 -9.75 -6.06
N ARG A 115 1.86 -9.57 -5.50
CA ARG A 115 2.34 -10.39 -4.41
C ARG A 115 1.46 -10.23 -3.17
N GLU A 116 0.67 -11.27 -2.89
CA GLU A 116 0.06 -11.56 -1.59
C GLU A 116 1.04 -12.50 -0.91
N ASN A 117 1.81 -12.01 0.08
CA ASN A 117 2.71 -12.89 0.83
C ASN A 117 1.93 -13.71 1.84
#